data_AF-A0A376C220-F1
#
_entry.id   AF-A0A376C220-F1
#
_cell.length_a   1.000
_cell.length_b   1.000
_cell.length_c   1.000
_cell.angle_alpha   90.00
_cell.angle_beta   90.00
_cell.angle_gamma   90.00
#
_symmetry.space_group_name_H-M   'P 1'
#
loop_
_entity.id
_entity.type
_entity.pdbx_description
1 polymer ?
#
loop_
_entity_poly.entity_id
_entity_poly.type
_entity_poly.pdbx_seq_one_letter_code
_entity_poly.pdbx_strand_id
1 'polypeptide(L)'
;MKGTGSFTIKLNDEATPYFFDLKNNFTAMQLKSVLNCSSKYAKRLYAIACQWRSVGTKRFEIPELKNMLGLIDKKGNEQFERISDFKKFVLDIARTQICENTDIEIDYELKKRGREFFWITLENQLSKI
;
A
#
# COMPACT_ATOMS: atom_id res chain seq x y z
N MET A 1 -24.93 30.56 8.94
CA MET A 1 -25.29 29.24 9.49
C MET A 1 -24.02 28.52 9.90
N LYS A 2 -23.91 28.06 11.16
CA LYS A 2 -22.81 27.18 11.59
C LYS A 2 -23.16 25.75 11.17
N GLY A 3 -22.31 25.10 10.37
CA GLY A 3 -22.47 23.70 9.99
C GLY A 3 -22.25 22.77 11.18
N THR A 4 -22.79 21.54 11.13
CA THR A 4 -22.66 20.52 12.18
C THR A 4 -21.29 19.85 12.23
N GLY A 5 -20.41 20.10 11.24
CA GLY A 5 -19.14 19.41 11.10
C GLY A 5 -19.27 17.93 10.69
N SER A 6 -20.45 17.51 10.23
CA SER A 6 -20.74 16.13 9.82
C SER A 6 -21.19 16.07 8.36
N PHE A 7 -20.97 14.90 7.74
CA PHE A 7 -21.45 14.57 6.40
C PHE A 7 -21.96 13.13 6.38
N THR A 8 -22.89 12.83 5.49
CA THR A 8 -23.46 11.49 5.32
C THR A 8 -22.94 10.88 4.02
N ILE A 9 -22.53 9.62 4.07
CA ILE A 9 -22.10 8.86 2.90
C ILE A 9 -23.08 7.70 2.68
N LYS A 10 -23.52 7.49 1.44
CA LYS A 10 -24.19 6.25 1.02
C LYS A 10 -23.21 5.46 0.13
N LEU A 11 -22.99 4.18 0.46
CA LEU A 11 -22.23 3.27 -0.37
C LEU A 11 -23.09 2.82 -1.57
N ASN A 12 -22.44 2.50 -2.70
CA ASN A 12 -23.13 1.87 -3.83
C ASN A 12 -23.66 0.50 -3.38
N ASP A 13 -24.93 0.23 -3.65
CA ASP A 13 -25.60 -1.02 -3.26
C ASP A 13 -24.88 -2.26 -3.85
N GLU A 14 -24.33 -2.16 -5.07
CA GLU A 14 -23.50 -3.20 -5.71
C GLU A 14 -22.15 -3.44 -5.02
N ALA A 15 -21.63 -2.44 -4.30
CA ALA A 15 -20.36 -2.53 -3.61
C ALA A 15 -20.48 -3.16 -2.20
N THR A 16 -21.68 -3.17 -1.63
CA THR A 16 -21.98 -3.67 -0.28
C THR A 16 -21.38 -5.06 0.02
N PRO A 17 -21.51 -6.08 -0.85
CA PRO A 17 -20.95 -7.40 -0.58
C PRO A 17 -19.44 -7.39 -0.41
N TYR A 18 -18.73 -6.51 -1.12
CA TYR A 18 -17.27 -6.40 -1.06
C TYR A 18 -16.77 -5.72 0.22
N PHE A 19 -17.64 -5.02 0.95
CA PHE A 19 -17.31 -4.40 2.24
C PHE A 19 -17.70 -5.26 3.44
N PHE A 20 -18.82 -6.00 3.36
CA PHE A 20 -19.42 -6.65 4.52
C PHE A 20 -19.45 -8.18 4.44
N ASP A 21 -19.55 -8.77 3.25
CA ASP A 21 -19.57 -10.24 3.09
C ASP A 21 -18.15 -10.81 2.95
N LEU A 22 -17.25 -10.29 3.78
CA LEU A 22 -15.87 -10.75 3.87
C LEU A 22 -15.84 -12.08 4.63
N LYS A 23 -15.74 -13.19 3.88
CA LYS A 23 -15.56 -14.54 4.43
C LYS A 23 -14.11 -14.73 4.92
N ASN A 24 -13.38 -15.69 4.37
CA ASN A 24 -12.02 -16.01 4.79
C ASN A 24 -10.94 -15.12 4.13
N ASN A 25 -11.32 -14.16 3.29
CA ASN A 25 -10.40 -13.32 2.49
C ASN A 25 -10.53 -11.85 2.90
N PHE A 26 -9.98 -11.51 4.06
CA PHE A 26 -9.91 -10.12 4.53
C PHE A 26 -8.51 -9.77 5.02
N THR A 27 -8.20 -8.47 5.03
CA THR A 27 -6.95 -7.95 5.58
C THR A 27 -7.27 -7.19 6.86
N ALA A 28 -6.78 -7.69 7.99
CA ALA A 28 -6.86 -6.99 9.27
C ALA A 28 -5.71 -5.97 9.40
N MET A 29 -6.04 -4.78 9.90
CA MET A 29 -5.11 -3.66 10.06
C MET A 29 -5.54 -2.76 11.23
N GLN A 30 -4.59 -2.06 11.84
CA GLN A 30 -4.90 -1.11 12.89
C GLN A 30 -5.26 0.27 12.32
N LEU A 31 -6.46 0.76 12.64
CA LEU A 31 -6.93 2.07 12.16
C LEU A 31 -5.98 3.20 12.55
N LYS A 32 -5.49 3.21 13.79
CA LYS A 32 -4.55 4.23 14.28
C LYS A 32 -3.26 4.27 13.44
N SER A 33 -2.73 3.11 13.09
CA SER A 33 -1.55 2.96 12.23
C SER A 33 -1.80 3.54 10.84
N VAL A 34 -2.94 3.23 10.22
CA VAL A 34 -3.32 3.79 8.92
C VAL A 34 -3.48 5.31 8.97
N LEU A 35 -4.07 5.84 10.06
CA LEU A 35 -4.30 7.28 10.21
C LEU A 35 -3.01 8.07 10.44
N ASN A 36 -2.01 7.47 11.11
CA ASN A 36 -0.72 8.12 11.37
C ASN A 36 0.19 8.17 10.14
N CYS A 37 0.04 7.26 9.18
CA CYS A 37 0.70 7.36 7.88
C CYS A 37 0.11 8.52 7.07
N SER A 38 0.86 9.58 6.79
CA SER A 38 0.35 10.73 6.00
C SER A 38 0.33 10.46 4.50
N SER A 39 1.24 9.63 4.00
CA SER A 39 1.32 9.29 2.57
C SER A 39 0.22 8.29 2.19
N LYS A 40 -0.53 8.59 1.14
CA LYS A 40 -1.50 7.63 0.56
C LYS A 40 -0.82 6.33 0.13
N TYR A 41 0.44 6.40 -0.30
CA TYR A 41 1.22 5.22 -0.68
C TYR A 41 1.64 4.41 0.54
N ALA A 42 2.02 5.07 1.65
CA ALA A 42 2.31 4.39 2.91
C ALA A 42 1.07 3.63 3.42
N LYS A 43 -0.11 4.26 3.42
CA LYS A 43 -1.37 3.58 3.79
C LYS A 43 -1.63 2.34 2.93
N ARG A 44 -1.42 2.43 1.62
CA ARG A 44 -1.68 1.31 0.70
C ARG A 44 -0.64 0.20 0.83
N LEU A 45 0.64 0.55 0.99
CA LEU A 45 1.71 -0.42 1.20
C LEU A 45 1.60 -1.12 2.56
N TYR A 46 1.16 -0.42 3.62
CA TYR A 46 0.82 -1.05 4.89
C TYR A 46 -0.30 -2.09 4.75
N ALA A 47 -1.33 -1.79 3.95
CA ALA A 47 -2.39 -2.75 3.68
C ALA A 47 -1.92 -3.99 2.92
N ILE A 48 -1.08 -3.80 1.90
CA ILE A 48 -0.46 -4.90 1.17
C ILE A 48 0.43 -5.72 2.13
N ALA A 49 1.26 -5.07 2.93
CA ALA A 49 2.11 -5.71 3.92
C ALA A 49 1.29 -6.55 4.91
N CYS A 50 0.20 -6.02 5.46
CA CYS A 50 -0.67 -6.76 6.36
C CYS A 50 -1.34 -7.96 5.68
N GLN A 51 -1.73 -7.84 4.41
CA GLN A 51 -2.32 -8.93 3.64
C GLN A 51 -1.37 -10.13 3.50
N TRP A 52 -0.07 -9.86 3.35
CA TRP A 52 0.97 -10.88 3.18
C TRP A 52 1.77 -11.15 4.47
N ARG A 53 1.25 -10.72 5.64
CA ARG A 53 1.95 -10.85 6.93
C ARG A 53 2.29 -12.29 7.29
N SER A 54 1.40 -13.24 7.00
CA SER A 54 1.63 -14.67 7.28
C SER A 54 2.67 -15.33 6.36
N VAL A 55 2.80 -14.83 5.13
CA VAL A 55 3.80 -15.30 4.14
C VAL A 55 5.15 -14.60 4.36
N GLY A 56 5.13 -13.40 4.92
CA GLY A 56 6.32 -12.59 5.21
C GLY A 56 6.82 -11.80 4.00
N THR A 57 6.62 -12.28 2.77
CA THR A 57 7.07 -11.56 1.57
C THR A 57 6.05 -11.60 0.45
N LYS A 58 6.11 -10.61 -0.44
CA LYS A 58 5.35 -10.60 -1.69
C LYS A 58 6.12 -9.89 -2.80
N ARG A 59 6.29 -10.59 -3.92
CA ARG A 59 6.88 -10.05 -5.15
C ARG A 59 5.81 -9.58 -6.12
N PHE A 60 6.09 -8.46 -6.78
CA PHE A 60 5.28 -7.85 -7.85
C PHE A 60 6.17 -7.48 -9.02
N GLU A 61 5.59 -7.44 -10.22
CA GLU A 61 6.18 -6.63 -11.28
C GLU A 61 6.05 -5.15 -10.90
N ILE A 62 7.05 -4.33 -11.24
CA ILE A 62 7.02 -2.89 -10.89
C ILE A 62 5.78 -2.18 -11.49
N PRO A 63 5.37 -2.42 -12.75
CA PRO A 63 4.14 -1.85 -13.30
C PRO A 63 2.88 -2.30 -12.55
N GLU A 64 2.82 -3.56 -12.12
CA GLU A 64 1.69 -4.11 -11.35
C GLU A 64 1.53 -3.34 -10.03
N LEU A 65 2.62 -3.18 -9.26
CA LEU A 65 2.57 -2.44 -8.01
C LEU A 65 2.23 -0.95 -8.24
N LYS A 66 2.83 -0.31 -9.27
CA LYS A 66 2.50 1.08 -9.63
C LYS A 66 1.02 1.25 -9.94
N ASN A 67 0.42 0.31 -10.68
CA ASN A 67 -1.01 0.32 -10.96
C ASN A 67 -1.85 0.17 -9.68
N MET A 68 -1.49 -0.77 -8.79
CA MET A 68 -2.15 -0.94 -7.49
C MET A 68 -2.08 0.29 -6.58
N LEU A 69 -1.05 1.12 -6.76
CA LEU A 69 -0.84 2.39 -6.05
C LEU A 69 -1.49 3.60 -6.76
N GLY A 70 -2.12 3.40 -7.92
CA GLY A 70 -2.71 4.46 -8.72
C GLY A 70 -1.68 5.43 -9.31
N LEU A 71 -0.47 4.94 -9.58
CA LEU A 71 0.62 5.70 -10.19
C LEU A 71 0.62 5.64 -11.72
N ILE A 72 -0.27 4.82 -12.29
CA ILE A 72 -0.50 4.70 -13.73
C ILE A 72 -1.93 5.18 -13.97
N ASP A 73 -2.10 6.18 -14.82
CA ASP A 73 -3.42 6.67 -15.17
C ASP A 73 -4.14 5.75 -16.17
N LYS A 74 -5.42 6.03 -16.47
CA LYS A 74 -6.21 5.23 -17.42
C LYS A 74 -5.67 5.21 -18.86
N LYS A 75 -4.78 6.15 -19.20
CA LYS A 75 -4.14 6.27 -20.52
C LYS A 75 -2.76 5.58 -20.54
N GLY A 76 -2.29 5.06 -19.40
CA GLY A 76 -1.00 4.40 -19.27
C GLY A 76 0.16 5.32 -18.90
N ASN A 77 -0.09 6.59 -18.56
CA ASN A 77 0.99 7.50 -18.17
C ASN A 77 1.43 7.22 -16.74
N GLU A 78 2.74 7.05 -16.53
CA GLU A 78 3.31 6.81 -15.22
C GLU A 78 3.71 8.12 -14.53
N GLN A 79 3.31 8.30 -13.27
CA GLN A 79 3.72 9.46 -12.47
C GLN A 79 5.23 9.45 -12.15
N PHE A 80 5.83 8.26 -12.01
CA PHE A 80 7.24 8.09 -11.64
C PHE A 80 7.92 7.11 -12.59
N GLU A 81 8.20 7.54 -13.83
CA GLU A 81 8.87 6.72 -14.85
C GLU A 81 10.25 6.23 -14.37
N ARG A 82 11.03 7.12 -13.75
CA ARG A 82 12.35 6.77 -13.23
C ARG A 82 12.22 5.96 -11.94
N ILE A 83 12.94 4.84 -11.89
CA ILE A 83 12.98 3.98 -10.70
C ILE A 83 13.49 4.72 -9.45
N SER A 84 14.39 5.68 -9.62
CA SER A 84 14.90 6.52 -8.53
C SER A 84 13.81 7.38 -7.89
N ASP A 85 12.88 7.89 -8.70
CA ASP A 85 11.79 8.74 -8.22
C ASP A 85 10.73 7.89 -7.54
N PHE A 86 10.39 6.73 -8.12
CA PHE A 86 9.53 5.74 -7.46
C PHE A 86 10.11 5.31 -6.11
N LYS A 87 11.41 5.04 -6.05
CA LYS A 87 12.12 4.73 -4.81
C LYS A 87 11.99 5.85 -3.78
N LYS A 88 12.41 7.07 -4.15
CA LYS A 88 12.49 8.22 -3.24
C LYS A 88 11.13 8.70 -2.74
N PHE A 89 10.14 8.80 -3.62
CA PHE A 89 8.86 9.45 -3.32
C PHE A 89 7.75 8.48 -2.94
N VAL A 90 7.96 7.17 -3.12
CA VAL A 90 6.96 6.15 -2.80
C VAL A 90 7.51 5.16 -1.80
N LEU A 91 8.54 4.41 -2.18
CA LEU A 91 9.01 3.26 -1.39
C LEU A 91 9.70 3.68 -0.09
N ASP A 92 10.64 4.62 -0.16
CA ASP A 92 11.39 5.12 1.01
C ASP A 92 10.46 5.83 2.00
N ILE A 93 9.58 6.70 1.50
CA ILE A 93 8.59 7.40 2.35
C ILE A 93 7.65 6.39 3.02
N ALA A 94 7.16 5.39 2.27
CA ALA A 94 6.27 4.38 2.82
C ALA A 94 6.97 3.53 3.89
N ARG A 95 8.18 3.06 3.61
CA ARG A 95 9.00 2.31 4.57
C ARG A 95 9.17 3.08 5.87
N THR A 96 9.66 4.33 5.80
CA THR A 96 9.86 5.18 6.99
C THR A 96 8.57 5.36 7.76
N GLN A 97 7.49 5.77 7.10
CA GLN A 97 6.21 6.01 7.81
C GLN A 97 5.63 4.74 8.41
N ILE A 98 5.74 3.59 7.74
CA ILE A 98 5.20 2.33 8.25
C ILE A 98 5.99 1.88 9.48
N CYS A 99 7.32 1.88 9.41
CA CYS A 99 8.15 1.48 10.55
C CYS A 99 8.02 2.44 11.74
N GLU A 100 7.81 3.74 11.51
CA GLU A 100 7.67 4.73 12.60
C GLU A 100 6.27 4.76 13.23
N ASN A 101 5.23 4.41 12.48
CA ASN A 101 3.84 4.68 12.89
C ASN A 101 2.96 3.43 13.07
N THR A 102 3.48 2.23 12.81
CA THR A 102 2.67 1.00 12.77
C THR A 102 3.25 -0.13 13.60
N ASP A 103 2.50 -1.24 13.68
CA ASP A 103 2.85 -2.46 14.43
C ASP A 103 3.82 -3.39 13.67
N ILE A 104 4.26 -3.00 12.47
CA ILE A 104 5.12 -3.82 11.61
C ILE A 104 6.31 -3.02 11.09
N GLU A 105 7.39 -3.76 10.85
CA GLU A 105 8.52 -3.28 10.08
C GLU A 105 8.47 -3.86 8.67
N ILE A 106 8.72 -3.02 7.68
CA ILE A 106 8.79 -3.44 6.29
C ILE A 106 10.12 -3.06 5.67
N ASP A 107 10.52 -3.82 4.66
CA ASP A 107 11.55 -3.41 3.71
C ASP A 107 11.16 -3.81 2.28
N TYR A 108 12.01 -3.44 1.31
CA TYR A 108 11.81 -3.83 -0.07
C TYR A 108 13.13 -4.09 -0.81
N GLU A 109 13.09 -5.03 -1.76
CA GLU A 109 14.20 -5.33 -2.66
C GLU A 109 13.77 -5.07 -4.12
N LEU A 110 14.59 -4.35 -4.88
CA LEU A 110 14.43 -4.18 -6.32
C LEU A 110 15.35 -5.14 -7.08
N LYS A 111 14.78 -5.99 -7.94
CA LYS A 111 15.55 -6.98 -8.71
C LYS A 111 15.51 -6.70 -10.21
N LYS A 112 16.68 -6.77 -10.84
CA LYS A 112 16.85 -6.54 -12.27
C LYS A 112 16.50 -7.75 -13.12
N ARG A 113 16.04 -7.48 -14.33
CA ARG A 113 15.94 -8.43 -15.45
C ARG A 113 16.76 -7.85 -16.61
N GLY A 114 17.98 -8.34 -16.78
CA GLY A 114 18.97 -7.68 -17.65
C GLY A 114 19.46 -6.37 -17.03
N ARG A 115 19.30 -5.25 -17.75
CA ARG A 115 19.78 -3.93 -17.29
C ARG A 115 18.76 -3.17 -16.45
N GLU A 116 17.48 -3.49 -16.59
CA GLU A 116 16.37 -2.76 -15.98
C GLU A 116 15.88 -3.44 -14.71
N PHE A 117 15.41 -2.66 -13.74
CA PHE A 117 14.65 -3.18 -12.61
C PHE A 117 13.28 -3.64 -13.10
N PHE A 118 12.89 -4.86 -12.74
CA PHE A 118 11.65 -5.45 -13.21
C PHE A 118 10.75 -5.90 -12.05
N TRP A 119 11.36 -6.46 -11.01
CA TRP A 119 10.64 -6.94 -9.84
C TRP A 119 10.87 -6.04 -8.63
N ILE A 120 9.85 -5.96 -7.79
CA ILE A 120 9.96 -5.47 -6.41
C ILE A 120 9.43 -6.55 -5.47
N THR A 121 10.19 -6.86 -4.43
CA THR A 121 9.76 -7.71 -3.32
C THR A 121 9.50 -6.81 -2.13
N LEU A 122 8.30 -6.86 -1.56
CA LEU A 122 8.01 -6.29 -0.24
C LEU A 122 8.22 -7.38 0.81
N GLU A 123 8.90 -7.03 1.89
CA GLU A 123 9.24 -7.93 2.98
C GLU A 123 8.72 -7.35 4.29
N ASN A 124 7.97 -8.16 5.04
CA ASN A 124 7.66 -7.88 6.43
C ASN A 124 8.77 -8.50 7.27
N GLN A 125 9.38 -7.68 8.12
CA GLN A 125 10.20 -8.24 9.18
C GLN A 125 9.25 -8.65 10.31
N LEU A 126 9.30 -9.92 10.70
CA LEU A 126 8.60 -10.39 11.88
C LEU A 126 9.14 -9.59 13.07
N SER A 127 8.30 -8.74 13.66
CA SER A 127 8.58 -8.10 14.93
C SER A 127 9.01 -9.20 15.91
N LYS A 128 10.22 -9.09 16.46
CA LYS A 128 10.69 -9.98 17.53
C LYS A 128 9.69 -9.84 18.68
N ILE A 129 8.86 -10.85 18.89
CA ILE A 129 8.11 -11.03 20.14
C ILE A 129 9.10 -11.51 21.19
#